data_AF-A0A523LGS7-F1
#
_entry.id   AF-A0A523LGS7-F1
#
_cell.length_a   1.000
_cell.length_b   1.000
_cell.length_c   1.000
_cell.angle_alpha   90.00
_cell.angle_beta   90.00
_cell.angle_gamma   90.00
#
_symmetry.space_group_name_H-M   'P 1'
#
loop_
_entity.id
_entity.type
_entity.pdbx_description
1 polymer ?
#
loop_
_entity_poly.entity_id
_entity_poly.type
_entity_poly.pdbx_seq_one_letter_code
_entity_poly.pdbx_strand_id
1 'polypeptide(L)'
;MPKQRIISNCMAEQIARVVSVILHPFVIVVATLGLVLSASGLERPEWVRWFLIVLGTTVVPLLARLVLRYWRVGSDFDIFHRNQRNTVYVLAGLCLGVLVVVVTLFDAPVLLRAMVYAALPAIVVAAMINRFTKISVHAMLMAGGGAVTGLLYPATWIWVIALTGLQGWSRVYLGKHTPTQVMLGWLVGISAVTAVFARLASGYP
;
A
#
# COMPACT_ATOMS: atom_id res chain seq x y z
N MET A 1 -6.26 -28.40 20.27
CA MET A 1 -7.73 -28.25 20.07
C MET A 1 -7.98 -27.44 18.81
N PRO A 2 -8.50 -28.03 17.73
CA PRO A 2 -8.73 -27.30 16.50
C PRO A 2 -10.00 -26.46 16.66
N LYS A 3 -9.86 -25.13 16.69
CA LYS A 3 -11.01 -24.23 16.59
C LYS A 3 -11.72 -24.53 15.29
N GLN A 4 -12.92 -25.06 15.44
CA GLN A 4 -13.90 -25.33 14.41
C GLN A 4 -13.86 -24.24 13.34
N ARG A 5 -13.45 -24.68 12.16
CA ARG A 5 -13.65 -24.00 10.90
C ARG A 5 -15.15 -24.06 10.62
N ILE A 6 -15.93 -23.25 11.35
CA ILE A 6 -17.32 -22.99 10.98
C ILE A 6 -17.23 -22.34 9.61
N ILE A 7 -17.71 -23.05 8.60
CA ILE A 7 -17.94 -22.51 7.27
C ILE A 7 -19.05 -21.48 7.44
N SER A 8 -18.71 -20.26 7.86
CA SER A 8 -19.63 -19.13 7.80
C SER A 8 -19.72 -18.68 6.34
N ASN A 9 -20.54 -19.38 5.57
CA ASN A 9 -21.07 -18.86 4.30
C ASN A 9 -22.11 -17.76 4.59
N CYS A 10 -21.77 -16.79 5.45
CA CYS A 10 -22.58 -15.59 5.62
C CYS A 10 -22.25 -14.63 4.47
N MET A 11 -23.28 -14.01 3.89
CA MET A 11 -23.16 -13.00 2.84
C MET A 11 -22.08 -11.94 3.19
N ALA A 12 -22.02 -11.51 4.45
CA ALA A 12 -21.02 -10.55 4.93
C ALA A 12 -19.57 -11.05 4.78
N GLU A 13 -19.29 -12.34 5.01
CA GLU A 13 -17.95 -12.89 4.84
C GLU A 13 -17.54 -12.98 3.36
N GLN A 14 -18.49 -13.31 2.49
CA GLN A 14 -18.28 -13.28 1.04
C GLN A 14 -17.98 -11.85 0.56
N ILE A 15 -18.78 -10.87 0.99
CA ILE A 15 -18.55 -9.46 0.69
C ILE A 15 -17.18 -9.03 1.22
N ALA A 16 -16.84 -9.34 2.47
CA ALA A 16 -15.54 -9.00 3.04
C ALA A 16 -14.38 -9.60 2.24
N ARG A 17 -14.51 -10.84 1.74
CA ARG A 17 -13.52 -11.48 0.86
C ARG A 17 -13.42 -10.79 -0.50
N VAL A 18 -14.54 -10.44 -1.13
CA VAL A 18 -14.56 -9.74 -2.42
C VAL A 18 -13.90 -8.37 -2.29
N VAL A 19 -14.34 -7.56 -1.32
CA VAL A 19 -13.69 -6.28 -0.96
C VAL A 19 -12.21 -6.49 -0.72
N SER A 20 -11.85 -7.60 -0.06
CA SER A 20 -10.47 -7.88 0.30
C SER A 20 -9.55 -8.08 -0.90
N VAL A 21 -10.09 -8.70 -1.96
CA VAL A 21 -9.41 -8.99 -3.22
C VAL A 21 -9.39 -7.76 -4.13
N ILE A 22 -10.52 -7.07 -4.28
CA ILE A 22 -10.63 -5.89 -5.16
C ILE A 22 -9.75 -4.75 -4.62
N LEU A 23 -9.80 -4.49 -3.31
CA LEU A 23 -9.00 -3.46 -2.66
C LEU A 23 -7.68 -4.01 -2.13
N HIS A 24 -7.07 -4.96 -2.85
CA HIS A 24 -5.77 -5.51 -2.51
C HIS A 24 -4.66 -4.46 -2.75
N PRO A 25 -3.61 -4.40 -1.90
CA PRO A 25 -2.48 -3.47 -2.01
C PRO A 25 -1.96 -3.24 -3.42
N PHE A 26 -1.79 -4.33 -4.18
CA PHE A 26 -1.28 -4.26 -5.54
C PHE A 26 -2.23 -3.49 -6.48
N VAL A 27 -3.54 -3.73 -6.37
CA VAL A 27 -4.56 -3.02 -7.16
C VAL A 27 -4.55 -1.53 -6.81
N ILE A 28 -4.48 -1.20 -5.52
CA ILE A 28 -4.41 0.19 -5.06
C ILE A 28 -3.16 0.89 -5.60
N VAL A 29 -1.99 0.27 -5.50
CA VAL A 29 -0.74 0.87 -6.02
C VAL A 29 -0.80 1.08 -7.53
N VAL A 30 -1.29 0.09 -8.29
CA VAL A 30 -1.43 0.21 -9.75
C VAL A 30 -2.44 1.31 -10.12
N ALA A 31 -3.58 1.38 -9.43
CA ALA A 31 -4.59 2.41 -9.67
C ALA A 31 -4.07 3.82 -9.34
N THR A 32 -3.44 4.00 -8.17
CA THR A 32 -2.85 5.28 -7.77
C THR A 32 -1.72 5.70 -8.72
N LEU A 33 -0.85 4.77 -9.15
CA LEU A 33 0.18 5.05 -10.14
C LEU A 33 -0.42 5.51 -11.47
N GLY A 34 -1.42 4.78 -11.99
CA GLY A 34 -2.11 5.17 -13.22
C GLY A 34 -2.73 6.55 -13.12
N LEU A 35 -3.37 6.86 -11.99
CA LEU A 35 -3.96 8.17 -11.70
C LEU A 35 -2.89 9.27 -11.73
N VAL A 36 -1.81 9.08 -10.98
CA VAL A 36 -0.69 10.04 -10.86
C VAL A 36 -0.04 10.32 -12.22
N LEU A 37 0.24 9.27 -13.00
CA LEU A 37 0.85 9.43 -14.32
C LEU A 37 -0.10 10.12 -15.31
N SER A 38 -1.41 9.85 -15.22
CA SER A 38 -2.41 10.50 -16.08
C SER A 38 -2.58 11.97 -15.73
N ALA A 39 -2.57 12.31 -14.44
CA ALA A 39 -2.60 13.70 -13.96
C ALA A 39 -1.30 14.47 -14.23
N SER A 40 -0.21 13.77 -14.57
CA SER A 40 1.10 14.39 -14.85
C SER A 40 1.22 14.98 -16.26
N GLY A 41 0.22 14.82 -17.12
CA GLY A 41 0.23 15.39 -18.49
C GLY A 41 1.30 14.78 -19.41
N LEU A 42 1.75 13.56 -19.13
CA LEU A 42 2.79 12.89 -19.90
C LEU A 42 2.30 12.43 -21.27
N GLU A 43 3.21 12.43 -22.25
CA GLU A 43 3.02 11.67 -23.48
C GLU A 43 3.04 10.15 -23.23
N ARG A 44 2.46 9.38 -24.15
CA ARG A 44 2.33 7.91 -24.00
C ARG A 44 3.66 7.19 -23.73
N PRO A 45 4.78 7.48 -24.43
CA PRO A 45 6.04 6.78 -24.18
C PRO A 45 6.57 6.99 -22.76
N GLU A 46 6.54 8.24 -22.27
CA GLU A 46 6.97 8.59 -20.91
C GLU A 46 6.04 8.00 -19.85
N TRP A 47 4.73 8.02 -20.09
CA TRP A 47 3.75 7.36 -19.23
C TRP A 47 4.07 5.87 -19.07
N VAL A 48 4.30 5.15 -20.19
CA VAL A 48 4.61 3.72 -20.18
C VAL A 48 5.96 3.46 -19.50
N ARG A 49 6.98 4.28 -19.79
CA ARG A 49 8.31 4.18 -19.16
C ARG A 49 8.21 4.21 -17.65
N TRP A 50 7.58 5.26 -17.10
CA TRP A 50 7.44 5.42 -15.66
C TRP A 50 6.53 4.37 -15.02
N PHE A 51 5.45 3.99 -15.72
CA PHE A 51 4.58 2.92 -15.25
C PHE A 51 5.35 1.60 -15.07
N LEU A 52 6.15 1.20 -16.07
CA LEU A 52 6.92 -0.05 -16.02
C LEU A 52 8.04 -0.02 -14.98
N ILE A 53 8.74 1.12 -14.82
CA ILE A 53 9.78 1.28 -13.79
C ILE A 53 9.20 1.10 -12.38
N VAL A 54 8.09 1.79 -12.08
CA VAL A 54 7.46 1.73 -10.75
C VAL A 54 6.81 0.35 -10.53
N LEU A 55 6.18 -0.22 -11.56
CA LEU A 55 5.59 -1.56 -11.48
C LEU A 55 6.67 -2.62 -11.22
N GLY A 56 7.76 -2.59 -11.97
CA GLY A 56 8.88 -3.53 -11.84
C GLY A 56 9.49 -3.50 -10.43
N THR A 57 9.71 -2.31 -9.89
CA THR A 57 10.24 -2.14 -8.51
C THR A 57 9.25 -2.60 -7.43
N THR A 58 7.94 -2.42 -7.64
CA THR A 58 6.88 -2.83 -6.69
C THR A 58 6.64 -4.35 -6.69
N VAL A 59 6.85 -5.03 -7.81
CA VAL A 59 6.64 -6.48 -7.93
C VAL A 59 7.69 -7.28 -7.16
N VAL A 60 8.91 -6.78 -7.00
CA VAL A 60 10.01 -7.52 -6.33
C VAL A 60 9.67 -7.94 -4.90
N PRO A 61 9.24 -7.03 -3.97
CA PRO A 61 8.83 -7.43 -2.63
C PRO A 61 7.64 -8.39 -2.60
N LEU A 62 6.72 -8.28 -3.57
CA LEU A 62 5.57 -9.17 -3.70
C LEU A 62 6.02 -10.59 -4.06
N LEU A 63 6.91 -10.75 -5.05
CA LEU A 63 7.47 -12.04 -5.43
C LEU A 63 8.28 -12.65 -4.29
N ALA A 64 9.12 -11.85 -3.62
CA ALA A 64 9.86 -12.33 -2.45
C ALA A 64 8.94 -12.88 -1.36
N ARG A 65 7.80 -12.21 -1.10
CA ARG A 65 6.80 -12.73 -0.15
C ARG A 65 6.23 -14.08 -0.59
N LEU A 66 5.94 -14.26 -1.87
CA LEU A 66 5.42 -15.52 -2.42
C LEU A 66 6.45 -16.65 -2.32
N VAL A 67 7.69 -16.37 -2.72
CA VAL A 67 8.82 -17.31 -2.61
C VAL A 67 9.02 -17.72 -1.16
N LEU A 68 9.17 -16.77 -0.23
CA LEU A 68 9.34 -17.09 1.19
C LEU A 68 8.19 -17.96 1.71
N ARG A 69 6.95 -17.73 1.26
CA ARG A 69 5.80 -18.54 1.68
C ARG A 69 5.86 -19.98 1.16
N TYR A 70 6.42 -20.20 -0.04
CA TYR A 70 6.56 -21.52 -0.64
C TYR A 70 7.64 -22.36 0.07
N TRP A 71 8.75 -21.75 0.46
CA TRP A 71 9.92 -22.42 1.08
C TRP A 71 9.77 -22.73 2.58
N ARG A 72 8.53 -22.73 3.08
CA ARG A 72 8.22 -22.81 4.51
C ARG A 72 8.22 -24.25 5.04
N VAL A 73 9.37 -24.91 5.07
CA VAL A 73 9.51 -26.24 5.69
C VAL A 73 10.06 -26.10 7.11
N GLY A 74 9.27 -26.52 8.13
CA GLY A 74 9.77 -26.85 9.47
C GLY A 74 9.91 -25.74 10.53
N SER A 75 9.60 -24.48 10.25
CA SER A 75 9.79 -23.36 11.21
C SER A 75 8.56 -23.03 12.06
N ASP A 76 8.77 -22.65 13.33
CA ASP A 76 7.74 -22.10 14.23
C ASP A 76 6.91 -21.00 13.54
N PHE A 77 5.58 -21.13 13.61
CA PHE A 77 4.63 -20.38 12.80
C PHE A 77 4.77 -18.87 13.03
N ASP A 78 4.79 -18.41 14.27
CA ASP A 78 4.73 -16.98 14.57
C ASP A 78 6.07 -16.26 14.32
N ILE A 79 7.18 -16.90 14.68
CA ILE A 79 8.54 -16.40 14.46
C ILE A 79 8.81 -16.29 12.95
N PHE A 80 8.46 -17.32 12.18
CA PHE A 80 8.59 -17.31 10.72
C PHE A 80 7.82 -16.16 10.08
N HIS A 81 6.55 -15.94 10.47
CA HIS A 81 5.76 -14.87 9.89
C HIS A 81 6.30 -13.48 10.26
N ARG A 82 6.89 -13.30 11.44
CA ARG A 82 7.51 -12.03 11.84
C ARG A 82 8.78 -11.77 11.04
N ASN A 83 9.65 -12.76 10.91
CA ASN A 83 10.87 -12.66 10.12
C ASN A 83 10.56 -12.41 8.64
N GLN A 84 9.61 -13.17 8.07
CA GLN A 84 9.13 -12.96 6.69
C GLN A 84 8.64 -11.52 6.48
N ARG A 85 7.86 -10.95 7.41
CA ARG A 85 7.43 -9.55 7.32
C ARG A 85 8.63 -8.61 7.32
N ASN A 86 9.57 -8.77 8.25
CA ASN A 86 10.75 -7.92 8.33
C ASN A 86 11.59 -7.98 7.04
N THR A 87 11.82 -9.16 6.47
CA THR A 87 12.50 -9.32 5.19
C THR A 87 11.77 -8.56 4.08
N VAL A 88 10.44 -8.68 4.00
CA VAL A 88 9.63 -7.96 2.99
C VAL A 88 9.68 -6.45 3.20
N TYR A 89 9.67 -5.96 4.45
CA TYR A 89 9.82 -4.52 4.75
C TYR A 89 11.18 -3.98 4.34
N VAL A 90 12.27 -4.69 4.68
CA VAL A 90 13.63 -4.28 4.30
C VAL A 90 13.78 -4.25 2.78
N LEU A 91 13.35 -5.31 2.10
CA LEU A 91 13.41 -5.36 0.64
C LEU A 91 12.55 -4.27 -0.01
N ALA A 92 11.33 -4.03 0.48
CA ALA A 92 10.48 -2.95 -0.01
C ALA A 92 11.12 -1.57 0.21
N GLY A 93 11.75 -1.34 1.37
CA GLY A 93 12.49 -0.12 1.66
C GLY A 93 13.68 0.09 0.72
N LEU A 94 14.46 -0.96 0.43
CA LEU A 94 15.57 -0.90 -0.52
C LEU A 94 15.09 -0.62 -1.95
N CYS A 95 14.07 -1.34 -2.42
CA CYS A 95 13.47 -1.11 -3.74
C CYS A 95 12.92 0.31 -3.87
N LEU A 96 12.23 0.82 -2.84
CA LEU A 96 11.75 2.21 -2.81
C LEU A 96 12.89 3.22 -2.74
N GLY A 97 13.97 2.93 -2.00
CA GLY A 97 15.16 3.79 -1.96
C GLY A 97 15.81 3.93 -3.33
N VAL A 98 15.97 2.81 -4.06
CA VAL A 98 16.44 2.84 -5.46
C VAL A 98 15.47 3.62 -6.34
N LEU A 99 14.16 3.40 -6.18
CA LEU A 99 13.15 4.12 -6.96
C LEU A 99 13.20 5.63 -6.70
N VAL A 100 13.39 6.07 -5.44
CA VAL A 100 13.60 7.49 -5.06
C VAL A 100 14.81 8.07 -5.81
N VAL A 101 15.93 7.35 -5.85
CA VAL A 101 17.13 7.78 -6.60
C VAL A 101 16.81 7.90 -8.08
N VAL A 102 16.15 6.90 -8.68
CA VAL A 102 15.80 6.90 -10.11
C VAL A 102 14.85 8.06 -10.46
N VAL A 103 13.77 8.27 -9.70
CA VAL A 103 12.82 9.36 -10.02
C VAL A 103 13.42 10.75 -9.82
N THR A 104 14.43 10.88 -8.94
CA THR A 104 15.19 12.12 -8.75
C THR A 104 16.15 12.36 -9.91
N LEU A 105 16.98 11.37 -10.26
CA LEU A 105 18.06 11.54 -11.25
C LEU A 105 17.54 11.70 -12.68
N PHE A 106 16.41 11.07 -13.00
CA PHE A 106 15.82 11.12 -14.34
C PHE A 106 14.64 12.10 -14.44
N ASP A 107 14.58 13.08 -13.53
CA ASP A 107 13.61 14.18 -13.51
C ASP A 107 12.16 13.72 -13.74
N ALA A 108 11.72 12.71 -12.99
CA ALA A 108 10.36 12.18 -13.14
C ALA A 108 9.31 13.26 -12.82
N PRO A 109 8.09 13.19 -13.37
CA PRO A 109 7.06 14.18 -13.09
C PRO A 109 6.82 14.39 -11.60
N VAL A 110 6.55 15.63 -11.21
CA VAL A 110 6.50 16.01 -9.80
C VAL A 110 5.45 15.24 -8.98
N LEU A 111 4.31 14.90 -9.57
CA LEU A 111 3.30 14.05 -8.91
C LEU A 111 3.84 12.64 -8.63
N LEU A 112 4.58 12.07 -9.58
CA LEU A 112 5.22 10.76 -9.40
C LEU A 112 6.30 10.82 -8.32
N ARG A 113 7.15 11.85 -8.33
CA ARG A 113 8.14 12.07 -7.27
C ARG A 113 7.48 12.22 -5.91
N ALA A 114 6.42 13.02 -5.80
CA ALA A 114 5.68 13.21 -4.55
C ALA A 114 5.10 11.89 -4.03
N MET A 115 4.52 11.06 -4.91
CA MET A 115 4.02 9.73 -4.55
C MET A 115 5.13 8.80 -4.03
N VAL A 116 6.26 8.73 -4.74
CA VAL A 116 7.39 7.85 -4.38
C VAL A 116 8.10 8.35 -3.12
N TYR A 117 8.30 9.66 -2.97
CA TYR A 117 8.91 10.27 -1.80
C TYR A 117 8.02 10.15 -0.55
N ALA A 118 6.70 10.05 -0.70
CA ALA A 118 5.79 9.71 0.40
C ALA A 118 5.85 8.22 0.78
N ALA A 119 6.02 7.34 -0.19
CA ALA A 119 6.01 5.88 0.04
C ALA A 119 7.19 5.40 0.89
N LEU A 120 8.40 5.96 0.70
CA LEU A 120 9.59 5.57 1.46
C LEU A 120 9.47 5.83 2.98
N PRO A 121 9.17 7.05 3.47
CA PRO A 121 8.99 7.27 4.90
C PRO A 121 7.80 6.48 5.45
N ALA A 122 6.72 6.29 4.68
CA ALA A 122 5.59 5.45 5.10
C ALA A 122 6.03 4.00 5.37
N ILE A 123 6.84 3.39 4.49
CA ILE A 123 7.31 2.01 4.70
C ILE A 123 8.30 1.91 5.87
N VAL A 124 9.15 2.92 6.06
CA VAL A 124 10.10 2.97 7.18
C VAL A 124 9.35 3.07 8.50
N VAL A 125 8.40 4.00 8.62
CA VAL A 125 7.55 4.17 9.81
C VAL A 125 6.73 2.91 10.07
N ALA A 126 6.15 2.31 9.02
CA ALA A 126 5.42 1.04 9.16
C ALA A 126 6.32 -0.10 9.65
N ALA A 127 7.56 -0.19 9.18
CA ALA A 127 8.52 -1.19 9.66
C ALA A 127 8.87 -0.99 11.13
N MET A 128 9.05 0.27 11.57
CA MET A 128 9.28 0.62 12.98
C MET A 128 8.09 0.23 13.85
N ILE A 129 6.87 0.59 13.46
CA ILE A 129 5.65 0.22 14.18
C ILE A 129 5.45 -1.30 14.20
N ASN A 130 5.79 -2.00 13.11
CA ASN A 130 5.70 -3.47 13.01
C ASN A 130 6.59 -4.21 14.02
N ARG A 131 7.56 -3.54 14.64
CA ARG A 131 8.31 -4.09 15.79
C ARG A 131 7.41 -4.29 17.02
N PHE A 132 6.42 -3.42 17.22
CA PHE A 132 5.55 -3.40 18.40
C PHE A 132 4.15 -3.98 18.13
N THR A 133 3.56 -3.72 16.96
CA THR A 133 2.24 -4.23 16.57
C THR A 133 2.14 -4.47 15.07
N LYS A 134 1.34 -5.46 14.65
CA LYS A 134 1.18 -5.83 13.23
C LYS A 134 0.34 -4.81 12.46
N ILE A 135 0.93 -3.66 12.14
CA ILE A 135 0.30 -2.60 11.34
C ILE A 135 -0.25 -3.14 10.02
N SER A 136 -1.40 -2.61 9.59
CA SER A 136 -2.02 -3.00 8.33
C SER A 136 -1.45 -2.21 7.15
N VAL A 137 -0.57 -2.83 6.38
CA VAL A 137 -0.07 -2.27 5.10
C VAL A 137 -1.21 -2.08 4.09
N HIS A 138 -2.28 -2.89 4.17
CA HIS A 138 -3.46 -2.71 3.31
C HIS A 138 -4.13 -1.37 3.59
N ALA A 139 -4.34 -1.07 4.88
CA ALA A 139 -4.93 0.18 5.32
C ALA A 139 -4.03 1.36 4.96
N MET A 140 -2.71 1.23 5.19
CA MET A 140 -1.73 2.27 4.84
C MET A 140 -1.76 2.65 3.37
N LEU A 141 -1.71 1.67 2.47
CA LEU A 141 -1.72 1.93 1.03
C LEU A 141 -3.08 2.46 0.56
N MET A 142 -4.19 1.98 1.12
CA MET A 142 -5.52 2.49 0.78
C MET A 142 -5.71 3.93 1.17
N ALA A 143 -5.30 4.31 2.38
CA ALA A 143 -5.46 5.68 2.84
C ALA A 143 -4.45 6.63 2.19
N GLY A 144 -3.23 6.17 1.90
CA GLY A 144 -2.26 6.93 1.11
C GLY A 144 -2.74 7.14 -0.33
N GLY A 145 -3.14 6.08 -1.03
CA GLY A 145 -3.71 6.18 -2.38
C GLY A 145 -4.99 7.01 -2.41
N GLY A 146 -5.84 6.86 -1.39
CA GLY A 146 -7.02 7.68 -1.19
C GLY A 146 -6.70 9.17 -0.98
N ALA A 147 -5.66 9.49 -0.20
CA ALA A 147 -5.20 10.86 -0.02
C ALA A 147 -4.69 11.46 -1.35
N VAL A 148 -3.92 10.70 -2.15
CA VAL A 148 -3.53 11.14 -3.50
C VAL A 148 -4.75 11.43 -4.36
N THR A 149 -5.73 10.52 -4.40
CA THR A 149 -6.97 10.70 -5.18
C THR A 149 -7.77 11.92 -4.72
N GLY A 150 -7.94 12.10 -3.41
CA GLY A 150 -8.67 13.22 -2.84
C GLY A 150 -7.97 14.56 -3.03
N LEU A 151 -6.63 14.57 -3.09
CA LEU A 151 -5.87 15.78 -3.39
C LEU A 151 -5.97 16.17 -4.86
N LEU A 152 -5.83 15.21 -5.78
CA LEU A 152 -5.91 15.47 -7.23
C LEU A 152 -7.35 15.71 -7.74
N TYR A 153 -8.34 15.14 -7.04
CA TYR A 153 -9.75 15.21 -7.42
C TYR A 153 -10.61 15.43 -6.17
N PRO A 154 -10.66 16.66 -5.63
CA PRO A 154 -11.33 16.95 -4.36
C PRO A 154 -12.79 16.47 -4.29
N ALA A 155 -13.53 16.49 -5.40
CA ALA A 155 -14.92 16.01 -5.46
C ALA A 155 -15.09 14.52 -5.11
N THR A 156 -14.00 13.74 -5.05
CA THR A 156 -14.04 12.29 -4.78
C THR A 156 -13.93 11.92 -3.30
N TRP A 157 -13.76 12.89 -2.39
CA TRP A 157 -13.45 12.65 -0.97
C TRP A 157 -14.43 11.69 -0.28
N ILE A 158 -15.73 11.78 -0.57
CA ILE A 158 -16.75 10.92 0.04
C ILE A 158 -16.55 9.45 -0.36
N TRP A 159 -16.20 9.20 -1.62
CA TRP A 159 -15.93 7.86 -2.14
C TRP A 159 -14.62 7.30 -1.59
N VAL A 160 -13.60 8.14 -1.45
CA VAL A 160 -12.33 7.76 -0.84
C VAL A 160 -12.54 7.31 0.61
N ILE A 161 -13.29 8.07 1.41
CA ILE A 161 -13.59 7.72 2.81
C ILE A 161 -14.39 6.43 2.87
N ALA A 162 -15.44 6.30 2.05
CA ALA A 162 -16.29 5.11 2.02
C ALA A 162 -15.50 3.84 1.67
N LEU A 163 -14.68 3.88 0.61
CA LEU A 163 -13.86 2.74 0.20
C LEU A 163 -12.77 2.41 1.23
N THR A 164 -12.17 3.43 1.85
CA THR A 164 -11.15 3.24 2.90
C THR A 164 -11.76 2.56 4.12
N GLY A 165 -12.94 3.01 4.56
CA GLY A 165 -13.71 2.40 5.63
C GLY A 165 -14.11 0.96 5.31
N LEU A 166 -14.61 0.71 4.09
CA LEU A 166 -15.00 -0.62 3.63
C LEU A 166 -13.82 -1.60 3.60
N GLN A 167 -12.65 -1.14 3.14
CA GLN A 167 -11.43 -1.94 3.17
C GLN A 167 -11.00 -2.26 4.61
N GLY A 168 -11.03 -1.27 5.50
CA GLY A 168 -10.69 -1.44 6.92
C GLY A 168 -11.62 -2.44 7.61
N TRP A 169 -12.93 -2.29 7.41
CA TRP A 169 -13.95 -3.24 7.89
C TRP A 169 -13.65 -4.66 7.41
N SER A 170 -13.38 -4.85 6.11
CA SER A 170 -13.02 -6.16 5.55
C SER A 170 -11.81 -6.78 6.26
N ARG A 171 -10.78 -5.99 6.61
CA ARG A 171 -9.60 -6.50 7.34
C ARG A 171 -9.92 -6.97 8.75
N VAL A 172 -10.74 -6.19 9.46
CA VAL A 172 -11.13 -6.50 10.84
C VAL A 172 -12.09 -7.69 10.86
N TYR A 173 -13.10 -7.70 10.00
CA TYR A 173 -14.10 -8.76 9.89
C TYR A 173 -13.46 -10.12 9.55
N LEU A 174 -12.50 -10.14 8.61
CA LEU A 174 -11.76 -11.36 8.25
C LEU A 174 -10.68 -11.77 9.27
N GLY A 175 -10.63 -11.12 10.44
CA GLY A 175 -9.66 -11.41 11.50
C GLY A 175 -8.20 -11.20 11.10
N LYS A 176 -7.93 -10.39 10.07
CA LYS A 176 -6.56 -10.17 9.57
C LYS A 176 -5.79 -9.16 10.41
N HIS A 177 -6.50 -8.16 10.96
CA HIS A 177 -5.97 -7.07 11.76
C HIS A 177 -6.99 -6.61 12.81
N THR A 178 -6.52 -5.97 13.88
CA THR A 178 -7.37 -5.27 14.84
C THR A 178 -7.73 -3.86 14.33
N PRO A 179 -8.78 -3.21 14.87
CA PRO A 179 -9.10 -1.82 14.51
C PRO A 179 -7.92 -0.86 14.68
N THR A 180 -7.17 -0.97 15.79
CA THR A 180 -5.97 -0.16 16.03
C THR A 180 -4.89 -0.37 14.97
N GLN A 181 -4.66 -1.62 14.53
CA GLN A 181 -3.70 -1.92 13.46
C GLN A 181 -4.11 -1.31 12.11
N VAL A 182 -5.42 -1.21 11.85
CA VAL A 182 -5.97 -0.54 10.67
C VAL A 182 -5.84 0.97 10.79
N MET A 183 -6.21 1.56 11.92
CA MET A 183 -6.09 3.00 12.18
C MET A 183 -4.63 3.49 12.07
N LEU A 184 -3.68 2.75 12.66
CA LEU A 184 -2.26 3.06 12.52
C LEU A 184 -1.82 3.06 11.05
N GLY A 185 -2.30 2.09 10.26
CA GLY A 185 -2.07 2.05 8.82
C GLY A 185 -2.60 3.32 8.14
N TRP A 186 -3.87 3.65 8.36
CA TRP A 186 -4.48 4.85 7.78
C TRP A 186 -3.72 6.14 8.11
N LEU A 187 -3.36 6.34 9.37
CA LEU A 187 -2.62 7.51 9.83
C LEU A 187 -1.25 7.62 9.15
N VAL A 188 -0.49 6.53 9.08
CA VAL A 188 0.83 6.53 8.40
C VAL A 188 0.67 6.85 6.92
N GLY A 189 -0.31 6.24 6.24
CA GLY A 189 -0.56 6.46 4.82
C GLY A 189 -0.93 7.91 4.47
N ILE A 190 -1.94 8.44 5.16
CA ILE A 190 -2.44 9.81 4.92
C ILE A 190 -1.35 10.84 5.26
N SER A 191 -0.73 10.74 6.44
CA SER A 191 0.25 11.73 6.88
C SER A 191 1.46 11.80 5.95
N ALA A 192 1.97 10.66 5.48
CA ALA A 192 3.09 10.62 4.56
C ALA A 192 2.76 11.31 3.23
N VAL A 193 1.58 11.02 2.66
CA VAL A 193 1.15 11.62 1.39
C VAL A 193 0.89 13.12 1.56
N THR A 194 0.07 13.51 2.53
CA THR A 194 -0.28 14.93 2.73
C THR A 194 0.96 15.78 3.02
N ALA A 195 1.89 15.30 3.83
CA ALA A 195 3.11 16.05 4.15
C ALA A 195 4.00 16.31 2.93
N VAL A 196 4.11 15.34 2.01
CA VAL A 196 4.95 15.46 0.81
C VAL A 196 4.23 16.23 -0.30
N PHE A 197 2.94 15.94 -0.55
CA PHE A 197 2.17 16.63 -1.58
C PHE A 197 1.99 18.12 -1.27
N ALA A 198 1.78 18.49 0.00
CA ALA A 198 1.72 19.91 0.39
C ALA A 198 3.01 20.69 0.09
N ARG A 199 4.17 20.01 0.01
CA ARG A 199 5.47 20.62 -0.28
C ARG A 199 5.80 20.64 -1.77
N LEU A 200 5.48 19.56 -2.49
CA LEU A 200 5.95 19.33 -3.86
C LEU A 200 4.87 19.49 -4.92
N ALA A 201 3.60 19.32 -4.57
CA ALA A 201 2.48 19.29 -5.51
C ALA A 201 1.42 20.35 -5.18
N SER A 202 1.76 21.40 -4.41
CA SER A 202 0.83 22.47 -4.02
C SER A 202 0.27 23.28 -5.20
N GLY A 203 0.91 23.21 -6.37
CA GLY A 203 0.45 23.84 -7.61
C GLY A 203 -0.48 22.97 -8.46
N TYR A 204 -0.81 21.75 -8.02
CA TYR A 204 -1.79 20.89 -8.68
C TYR A 204 -3.17 21.07 -8.04
N PRO A 205 -4.25 21.06 -8.85
CA PRO A 205 -5.62 21.20 -8.36
C PRO A 205 -6.06 20.04 -7.47
#